data_AF-A0AAW1C5H6-F1
#
_entry.id   AF-A0AAW1C5H6-F1
#
_cell.length_a   1.000
_cell.length_b   1.000
_cell.length_c   1.000
_cell.angle_alpha   90.00
_cell.angle_beta   90.00
_cell.angle_gamma   90.00
#
_symmetry.space_group_name_H-M   'P 1'
#
loop_
_entity.id
_entity.type
_entity.pdbx_description
1 polymer ?
#
loop_
_entity_poly.entity_id
_entity_poly.type
_entity_poly.pdbx_seq_one_letter_code
_entity_poly.pdbx_strand_id
1 'polypeptide(L)'
;MQKKEAIVTSGKTEKSPHDQEIKFFAKVLLPLVDQYFTNHCLYFLSSPTKPLGSSGYASNKEKEMVASLFCKLAALVRHRISLFGSNAATMVSCLHILAQTLDTRTVMKSGSEMVKAGLHAFFENAAEDLEKTSENLKLGKFTHSRTQIKGFSAALEKTLLQLTQDT
;
A
#
# COMPACT_ATOMS: atom_id res chain seq x y z
N MET A 1 -45.51 41.87 13.98
CA MET A 1 -45.20 40.62 14.70
C MET A 1 -46.28 39.62 14.29
N GLN A 2 -46.04 38.43 13.73
CA GLN A 2 -45.09 37.39 14.13
C GLN A 2 -44.41 36.73 12.93
N LYS A 3 -43.14 36.40 13.16
CA LYS A 3 -42.19 35.67 12.31
C LYS A 3 -42.52 34.17 12.44
N LYS A 4 -42.76 33.46 11.33
CA LYS A 4 -42.72 31.99 11.33
C LYS A 4 -41.28 31.57 11.02
N GLU A 5 -40.62 31.01 12.03
CA GLU A 5 -39.28 30.47 11.92
C GLU A 5 -39.30 29.17 11.10
N ALA A 6 -38.53 29.15 10.02
CA ALA A 6 -38.20 27.93 9.31
C ALA A 6 -37.18 27.17 10.15
N ILE A 7 -37.61 26.05 10.73
CA ILE A 7 -36.71 25.07 11.33
C ILE A 7 -35.96 24.41 10.18
N VAL A 8 -34.69 24.79 10.00
CA VAL A 8 -33.72 24.02 9.21
C VAL A 8 -33.46 22.73 9.99
N THR A 9 -34.21 21.68 9.67
CA THR A 9 -33.78 20.32 9.99
C THR A 9 -32.54 20.03 9.18
N SER A 10 -31.38 20.15 9.84
CA SER A 10 -30.10 19.64 9.38
C SER A 10 -30.28 18.23 8.81
N GLY A 11 -30.12 18.10 7.50
CA GLY A 11 -30.20 16.83 6.81
C GLY A 11 -29.11 15.91 7.34
N LYS A 12 -29.50 14.93 8.18
CA LYS A 12 -28.72 13.72 8.33
C LYS A 12 -28.79 12.99 6.99
N THR A 13 -27.81 13.21 6.13
CA THR A 13 -27.58 12.35 4.98
C THR A 13 -27.34 10.95 5.52
N GLU A 14 -28.32 10.07 5.37
CA GLU A 14 -28.08 8.63 5.58
C GLU A 14 -26.91 8.25 4.70
N LYS A 15 -25.81 7.83 5.33
CA LYS A 15 -24.62 7.41 4.60
C LYS A 15 -24.94 6.08 3.94
N SER A 16 -24.64 5.97 2.65
CA SER A 16 -24.94 4.78 1.87
C SER A 16 -24.32 3.52 2.52
N PRO A 17 -24.89 2.32 2.31
CA PRO A 17 -24.28 1.06 2.77
C PRO A 17 -22.80 0.93 2.39
N HIS A 18 -22.44 1.35 1.17
CA HIS A 18 -21.05 1.39 0.70
C HIS A 18 -20.15 2.32 1.52
N ASP A 19 -20.65 3.47 1.98
CA ASP A 19 -19.87 4.36 2.86
C ASP A 19 -19.63 3.75 4.25
N GLN A 20 -20.45 2.79 4.68
CA GLN A 20 -20.22 2.07 5.94
C GLN A 20 -19.16 0.99 5.74
N GLU A 21 -19.23 0.25 4.63
CA GLU A 21 -18.23 -0.77 4.26
C GLU A 21 -16.84 -0.16 4.13
N ILE A 22 -16.70 0.97 3.44
CA ILE A 22 -15.41 1.68 3.30
C ILE A 22 -14.88 2.12 4.66
N LYS A 23 -15.75 2.60 5.57
CA LYS A 23 -15.35 3.00 6.92
C LYS A 23 -14.92 1.81 7.77
N PHE A 24 -15.65 0.69 7.69
CA PHE A 24 -15.28 -0.54 8.40
C PHE A 24 -13.93 -1.04 7.91
N PHE A 25 -13.75 -1.10 6.59
CA PHE A 25 -12.48 -1.46 5.98
C PHE A 25 -11.35 -0.56 6.47
N ALA A 26 -11.54 0.75 6.40
CA ALA A 26 -10.51 1.72 6.77
C ALA A 26 -10.17 1.74 8.26
N LYS A 27 -11.17 1.59 9.14
CA LYS A 27 -10.99 1.79 10.59
C LYS A 27 -10.78 0.51 11.37
N VAL A 28 -11.15 -0.63 10.82
CA VAL A 28 -11.09 -1.92 11.52
C VAL A 28 -10.17 -2.87 10.77
N LEU A 29 -10.48 -3.16 9.50
CA LEU A 29 -9.73 -4.18 8.77
C LEU A 29 -8.29 -3.75 8.49
N LEU A 30 -8.06 -2.51 8.04
CA LEU A 30 -6.71 -2.04 7.75
C LEU A 30 -5.79 -2.04 8.98
N PRO A 31 -6.17 -1.48 10.16
CA PRO A 31 -5.33 -1.58 11.35
C PRO A 31 -5.05 -3.02 11.78
N LEU A 32 -6.03 -3.93 11.64
CA LEU A 32 -5.82 -5.35 11.95
C LEU A 32 -4.80 -6.00 11.01
N VAL A 33 -4.89 -5.70 9.71
CA VAL A 33 -3.91 -6.16 8.71
C VAL A 33 -2.52 -5.59 9.04
N ASP A 34 -2.44 -4.29 9.31
CA ASP A 34 -1.19 -3.60 9.65
C ASP A 34 -0.50 -4.24 10.85
N GLN A 35 -1.24 -4.42 11.95
CA GLN A 35 -0.73 -5.03 13.17
C GLN A 35 -0.36 -6.50 12.98
N TYR A 36 -1.15 -7.28 12.23
CA TYR A 36 -0.85 -8.69 11.96
C TYR A 36 0.49 -8.82 11.24
N PHE A 37 0.68 -8.10 10.14
CA PHE A 37 1.93 -8.22 9.37
C PHE A 37 3.12 -7.58 10.08
N THR A 38 2.91 -6.55 10.90
CA THR A 38 3.96 -6.01 11.80
C THR A 38 4.51 -7.09 12.73
N ASN A 39 3.63 -7.90 13.32
CA ASN A 39 4.05 -8.93 14.28
C ASN A 39 4.56 -10.22 13.63
N HIS A 40 4.19 -10.48 12.37
CA HIS A 40 4.49 -11.73 11.68
C HIS A 40 5.42 -11.57 10.46
N CYS A 41 6.03 -10.40 10.25
CA CYS A 41 6.89 -10.15 9.09
C CYS A 41 7.98 -11.23 8.90
N LEU A 42 8.69 -11.59 9.97
CA LEU A 42 9.75 -12.60 9.92
C LEU A 42 9.25 -14.02 9.57
N TYR A 43 8.00 -14.36 9.89
CA TYR A 43 7.39 -15.65 9.52
C TYR A 43 7.28 -15.80 8.00
N PHE A 44 6.88 -14.73 7.30
CA PHE A 44 6.76 -14.73 5.85
C PHE A 44 8.10 -14.57 5.12
N LEU A 45 9.07 -13.88 5.73
CA LEU A 45 10.41 -13.74 5.16
C LEU A 45 11.32 -14.96 5.42
N SER A 46 10.99 -15.80 6.40
CA SER A 46 11.75 -17.01 6.70
C SER A 46 11.64 -18.05 5.58
N SER A 47 12.69 -18.88 5.47
CA SER A 47 12.79 -19.99 4.53
C SER A 47 13.38 -21.21 5.24
N PRO A 48 13.09 -22.46 4.81
CA PRO A 48 13.74 -23.66 5.33
C PRO A 48 15.27 -23.57 5.35
N THR A 49 15.85 -22.86 4.38
CA THR A 49 17.29 -22.70 4.21
C THR A 49 17.86 -21.49 4.95
N LYS A 50 17.02 -20.57 5.41
CA LYS A 50 17.41 -19.35 6.13
C LYS A 50 16.38 -19.05 7.23
N PRO A 51 16.49 -19.70 8.40
CA PRO A 51 15.65 -19.37 9.55
C PRO A 51 16.03 -17.98 10.06
N LEU A 52 15.05 -17.08 10.16
CA LEU A 52 15.24 -15.73 10.73
C LEU A 52 14.73 -15.63 12.18
N GLY A 53 14.32 -16.76 12.79
CA GLY A 53 13.81 -16.84 14.16
C GLY A 53 13.50 -18.26 14.61
N SER A 54 13.00 -18.40 15.84
CA SER A 54 12.58 -19.69 16.44
C SER A 54 11.18 -20.16 16.00
N SER A 55 10.45 -19.32 15.26
CA SER A 55 9.15 -19.62 14.68
C SER A 55 9.30 -20.34 13.33
N GLY A 56 8.29 -21.12 12.94
CA GLY A 56 8.23 -21.74 11.61
C GLY A 56 8.25 -20.73 10.46
N TYR A 57 8.09 -21.20 9.23
CA TYR A 57 8.07 -20.35 8.03
C TYR A 57 6.74 -20.48 7.28
N ALA A 58 6.33 -19.41 6.62
CA ALA A 58 5.13 -19.40 5.78
C ALA A 58 5.31 -20.32 4.56
N SER A 59 4.24 -21.05 4.22
CA SER A 59 4.15 -21.80 2.97
C SER A 59 4.20 -20.86 1.76
N ASN A 60 4.56 -21.40 0.59
CA ASN A 60 4.55 -20.65 -0.67
C ASN A 60 3.15 -20.09 -0.96
N LYS A 61 2.08 -20.82 -0.57
CA LYS A 61 0.71 -20.36 -0.79
C LYS A 61 0.36 -19.18 0.10
N GLU A 62 0.79 -19.18 1.36
CA GLU A 62 0.63 -18.01 2.24
C GLU A 62 1.38 -16.79 1.71
N LYS A 63 2.63 -16.96 1.26
CA LYS A 63 3.42 -15.87 0.64
C LYS A 63 2.73 -15.33 -0.63
N GLU A 64 2.14 -16.20 -1.45
CA GLU A 64 1.34 -15.81 -2.61
C GLU A 64 0.09 -15.01 -2.22
N MET A 65 -0.60 -15.38 -1.12
CA MET A 65 -1.75 -14.63 -0.63
C MET A 65 -1.36 -13.21 -0.18
N VAL A 66 -0.21 -13.04 0.48
CA VAL A 66 0.33 -11.72 0.84
C VAL A 66 0.60 -10.89 -0.40
N ALA A 67 1.22 -11.47 -1.43
CA ALA A 67 1.45 -10.80 -2.71
C ALA A 67 0.14 -10.36 -3.39
N SER A 68 -0.87 -11.24 -3.41
CA SER A 68 -2.18 -10.92 -3.98
C SER A 68 -2.86 -9.77 -3.22
N LEU A 69 -2.79 -9.79 -1.88
CA LEU A 69 -3.32 -8.71 -1.03
C LEU A 69 -2.61 -7.40 -1.30
N PHE A 70 -1.28 -7.40 -1.37
CA PHE A 70 -0.46 -6.24 -1.72
C PHE A 70 -0.90 -5.64 -3.06
N CYS A 71 -0.96 -6.43 -4.13
CA CYS A 71 -1.33 -5.95 -5.46
C CYS A 71 -2.74 -5.35 -5.49
N LYS A 72 -3.71 -5.99 -4.82
CA LYS A 72 -5.10 -5.49 -4.74
C LYS A 72 -5.18 -4.17 -3.99
N LEU A 73 -4.50 -4.05 -2.85
CA LEU A 73 -4.46 -2.80 -2.09
C LEU A 73 -3.74 -1.70 -2.85
N ALA A 74 -2.67 -2.03 -3.59
CA ALA A 74 -1.91 -1.05 -4.35
C ALA A 74 -2.74 -0.49 -5.51
N ALA A 75 -3.45 -1.35 -6.23
CA ALA A 75 -4.41 -0.94 -7.25
C ALA A 75 -5.54 -0.09 -6.65
N LEU A 76 -6.06 -0.47 -5.48
CA LEU A 76 -7.09 0.30 -4.77
C LEU A 76 -6.59 1.70 -4.40
N VAL A 77 -5.36 1.81 -3.88
CA VAL A 77 -4.73 3.10 -3.57
C VAL A 77 -4.55 3.93 -4.84
N ARG A 78 -3.97 3.37 -5.90
CA ARG A 78 -3.77 4.05 -7.18
C ARG A 78 -5.06 4.68 -7.70
N HIS A 79 -6.16 3.93 -7.68
CA HIS A 79 -7.39 4.35 -8.34
C HIS A 79 -8.40 5.06 -7.43
N ARG A 80 -8.34 4.86 -6.12
CA ARG A 80 -9.43 5.22 -5.20
C ARG A 80 -8.95 5.71 -3.82
N ILE A 81 -7.69 6.13 -3.65
CA ILE A 81 -7.19 6.64 -2.36
C ILE A 81 -8.04 7.81 -1.80
N SER A 82 -8.67 8.62 -2.66
CA SER A 82 -9.53 9.73 -2.24
C SER A 82 -10.76 9.29 -1.44
N LEU A 83 -11.25 8.06 -1.62
CA LEU A 83 -12.38 7.51 -0.86
C LEU A 83 -12.05 7.36 0.63
N PHE A 84 -10.77 7.24 0.97
CA PHE A 84 -10.31 7.01 2.33
C PHE A 84 -10.15 8.30 3.14
N GLY A 85 -10.13 9.47 2.49
CA GLY A 85 -10.03 10.77 3.14
C GLY A 85 -8.91 10.80 4.19
N SER A 86 -9.27 11.08 5.45
CA SER A 86 -8.33 11.10 6.58
C SER A 86 -7.65 9.76 6.87
N ASN A 87 -8.19 8.64 6.39
CA ASN A 87 -7.64 7.30 6.59
C ASN A 87 -6.68 6.86 5.47
N ALA A 88 -6.39 7.74 4.50
CA ALA A 88 -5.45 7.44 3.41
C ALA A 88 -4.05 7.09 3.96
N ALA A 89 -3.61 7.72 5.05
CA ALA A 89 -2.34 7.39 5.70
C ALA A 89 -2.30 5.94 6.19
N THR A 90 -3.41 5.41 6.72
CA THR A 90 -3.53 4.01 7.15
C THR A 90 -3.42 3.06 5.96
N MET A 91 -4.04 3.37 4.82
CA MET A 91 -3.88 2.59 3.57
C MET A 91 -2.41 2.49 3.16
N VAL A 92 -1.69 3.61 3.22
CA VAL A 92 -0.25 3.67 2.87
C VAL A 92 0.59 2.88 3.87
N SER A 93 0.30 2.98 5.17
CA SER A 93 0.95 2.16 6.20
C SER A 93 0.78 0.67 5.94
N CYS A 94 -0.46 0.23 5.64
CA CYS A 94 -0.74 -1.17 5.33
C CYS A 94 0.03 -1.65 4.09
N LEU A 95 0.08 -0.83 3.03
CA LEU A 95 0.89 -1.16 1.86
C LEU A 95 2.37 -1.25 2.18
N HIS A 96 2.87 -0.36 3.04
CA HIS A 96 4.27 -0.36 3.45
C HIS A 96 4.64 -1.65 4.20
N ILE A 97 3.85 -2.06 5.20
CA ILE A 97 4.15 -3.28 5.96
C ILE A 97 3.98 -4.55 5.10
N LEU A 98 3.00 -4.58 4.21
CA LEU A 98 2.84 -5.67 3.25
C LEU A 98 4.04 -5.77 2.30
N ALA A 99 4.54 -4.64 1.80
CA ALA A 99 5.74 -4.60 0.97
C ALA A 99 6.97 -5.14 1.72
N GLN A 100 7.12 -4.79 3.00
CA GLN A 100 8.21 -5.31 3.84
C GLN A 100 8.08 -6.82 4.11
N THR A 101 6.86 -7.32 4.18
CA THR A 101 6.58 -8.74 4.49
C THR A 101 6.61 -9.63 3.24
N LEU A 102 6.65 -9.04 2.05
CA LEU A 102 6.55 -9.76 0.79
C LEU A 102 7.86 -10.45 0.41
N ASP A 103 7.85 -11.78 0.41
CA ASP A 103 8.94 -12.59 -0.17
C ASP A 103 8.78 -12.71 -1.69
N THR A 104 9.19 -11.64 -2.39
CA THR A 104 9.14 -11.55 -3.86
C THR A 104 9.93 -12.68 -4.52
N ARG A 105 11.05 -13.12 -3.94
CA ARG A 105 11.87 -14.20 -4.49
C ARG A 105 11.08 -15.50 -4.58
N THR A 106 10.41 -15.89 -3.50
CA THR A 106 9.58 -17.11 -3.48
C THR A 106 8.37 -16.99 -4.40
N VAL A 107 7.73 -15.82 -4.43
CA VAL A 107 6.56 -15.55 -5.28
C VAL A 107 6.93 -15.60 -6.77
N MET A 108 8.05 -15.00 -7.17
CA MET A 108 8.49 -15.03 -8.57
C MET A 108 8.93 -16.44 -8.99
N LYS A 109 9.48 -17.24 -8.07
CA LYS A 109 9.91 -18.62 -8.35
C LYS A 109 8.74 -19.61 -8.43
N SER A 110 7.76 -19.50 -7.54
CA SER A 110 6.77 -20.56 -7.29
C SER A 110 5.31 -20.10 -7.31
N GLY A 111 5.06 -18.80 -7.33
CA GLY A 111 3.70 -18.25 -7.37
C GLY A 111 3.01 -18.44 -8.72
N SER A 112 1.69 -18.28 -8.72
CA SER A 112 0.88 -18.30 -9.93
C SER A 112 1.17 -17.12 -10.86
N GLU A 113 0.98 -17.33 -12.17
CA GLU A 113 1.18 -16.28 -13.18
C GLU A 113 0.29 -15.06 -12.97
N MET A 114 -0.92 -15.26 -12.43
CA MET A 114 -1.80 -14.14 -12.08
C MET A 114 -1.18 -13.21 -11.03
N VAL A 115 -0.52 -13.76 -10.01
CA VAL A 115 0.10 -12.96 -8.95
C VAL A 115 1.37 -12.27 -9.45
N LYS A 116 2.18 -12.97 -10.27
CA LYS A 116 3.34 -12.36 -10.93
C LYS A 116 2.94 -11.21 -11.84
N ALA A 117 1.91 -11.40 -12.67
CA ALA A 117 1.36 -10.35 -13.52
C ALA A 117 0.86 -9.15 -12.70
N GLY A 118 0.23 -9.40 -11.54
CA GLY A 118 -0.16 -8.34 -10.61
C GLY A 118 1.03 -7.53 -10.07
N LEU A 119 2.14 -8.18 -9.73
CA LEU A 119 3.36 -7.50 -9.29
C LEU A 119 4.02 -6.72 -10.43
N HIS A 120 4.09 -7.29 -11.64
CA HIS A 120 4.57 -6.58 -12.82
C HIS A 120 3.75 -5.31 -13.07
N ALA A 121 2.42 -5.42 -13.11
CA ALA A 121 1.53 -4.28 -13.28
C ALA A 121 1.72 -3.23 -12.17
N PHE A 122 1.95 -3.65 -10.92
CA PHE A 122 2.26 -2.72 -9.83
C PHE A 122 3.53 -1.90 -10.14
N PHE A 123 4.63 -2.55 -10.52
CA PHE A 123 5.89 -1.85 -10.78
C PHE A 123 5.82 -0.95 -12.02
N GLU A 124 5.13 -1.36 -13.07
CA GLU A 124 4.88 -0.50 -14.25
C GLU A 124 4.10 0.75 -13.87
N ASN A 125 3.01 0.58 -13.11
CA ASN A 125 2.20 1.70 -12.61
C ASN A 125 3.01 2.63 -11.70
N ALA A 126 3.88 2.08 -10.85
CA ALA A 126 4.75 2.86 -9.96
C ALA A 126 5.81 3.64 -10.75
N ALA A 127 6.37 3.05 -11.81
CA ALA A 127 7.30 3.74 -12.70
C ALA A 127 6.62 4.92 -13.41
N GLU A 128 5.40 4.72 -13.92
CA GLU A 128 4.59 5.78 -14.54
C GLU A 128 4.29 6.92 -13.54
N ASP A 129 3.95 6.59 -12.29
CA ASP A 129 3.71 7.61 -11.25
C ASP A 129 4.95 8.40 -10.91
N LEU A 130 6.11 7.73 -10.85
CA LEU A 130 7.38 8.38 -10.56
C LEU A 130 7.78 9.33 -11.70
N GLU A 131 7.55 8.94 -12.95
CA GLU A 131 7.78 9.78 -14.12
C GLU A 131 6.90 11.03 -14.09
N LYS A 132 5.58 10.87 -13.89
CA LYS A 132 4.66 12.01 -13.73
C LYS A 132 5.03 12.91 -12.55
N THR A 133 5.47 12.32 -11.45
CA THR A 133 5.94 13.08 -10.28
C THR A 133 7.18 13.90 -10.64
N SER A 134 8.15 13.30 -11.33
CA SER A 134 9.36 13.96 -11.84
C SER A 134 9.02 15.14 -12.78
N GLU A 135 8.09 14.95 -13.70
CA GLU A 135 7.61 16.02 -14.61
C GLU A 135 6.95 17.17 -13.84
N ASN A 136 6.05 16.86 -12.91
CA ASN A 136 5.37 17.86 -12.10
C ASN A 136 6.36 18.65 -11.21
N LEU A 137 7.47 18.02 -10.80
CA LEU A 137 8.56 18.68 -10.09
C LEU A 137 9.36 19.64 -10.97
N LYS A 138 9.69 19.24 -12.21
CA LYS A 138 10.35 20.11 -13.19
C LYS A 138 9.50 21.34 -13.49
N LEU A 139 8.18 21.18 -13.51
CA LEU A 139 7.22 22.26 -13.70
C LEU A 139 6.95 23.10 -12.44
N GLY A 140 7.62 22.80 -11.31
CA GLY A 140 7.48 23.58 -10.07
C GLY A 140 6.13 23.44 -9.37
N LYS A 141 5.31 22.44 -9.74
CA LYS A 141 3.96 22.24 -9.19
C LYS A 141 3.96 21.78 -7.72
N PHE A 142 5.10 21.36 -7.19
CA PHE A 142 5.28 21.07 -5.76
C PHE A 142 6.16 22.14 -5.12
N THR A 143 5.54 23.16 -4.54
CA THR A 143 6.24 24.29 -3.93
C THR A 143 6.86 23.98 -2.55
N HIS A 144 6.64 22.78 -1.98
CA HIS A 144 7.06 22.44 -0.61
C HIS A 144 8.02 21.23 -0.46
N SER A 145 8.37 20.50 -1.51
CA SER A 145 9.05 19.19 -1.38
C SER A 145 10.42 19.07 -2.04
N ARG A 146 11.08 20.18 -2.40
CA ARG A 146 12.36 20.15 -3.13
C ARG A 146 13.50 19.47 -2.33
N THR A 147 13.46 19.50 -1.00
CA THR A 147 14.50 18.94 -0.11
C THR A 147 14.28 17.45 0.19
N GLN A 148 13.04 17.01 0.39
CA GLN A 148 12.71 15.60 0.70
C GLN A 148 12.96 14.66 -0.49
N ILE A 149 12.74 15.16 -1.71
CA ILE A 149 12.81 14.36 -2.93
C ILE A 149 14.25 14.02 -3.34
N LYS A 150 15.22 14.89 -3.04
CA LYS A 150 16.64 14.56 -3.23
C LYS A 150 17.07 13.37 -2.38
N GLY A 151 16.55 13.27 -1.16
CA GLY A 151 16.80 12.12 -0.28
C GLY A 151 16.16 10.83 -0.80
N PHE A 152 14.94 10.91 -1.32
CA PHE A 152 14.25 9.74 -1.90
C PHE A 152 14.88 9.25 -3.21
N SER A 153 15.28 10.16 -4.09
CA SER A 153 16.00 9.81 -5.33
C SER A 153 17.33 9.11 -5.04
N ALA A 154 18.10 9.63 -4.07
CA ALA A 154 19.35 9.00 -3.64
C ALA A 154 19.12 7.62 -2.99
N ALA A 155 18.02 7.45 -2.26
CA ALA A 155 17.65 6.16 -1.66
C ALA A 155 17.24 5.13 -2.72
N LEU A 156 16.49 5.55 -3.76
CA LEU A 156 16.13 4.70 -4.89
C LEU A 156 17.35 4.30 -5.73
N GLU A 157 18.24 5.23 -6.06
CA GLU A 157 19.49 4.92 -6.76
C GLU A 157 20.36 3.94 -5.97
N LYS A 158 20.47 4.15 -4.66
CA LYS A 158 21.22 3.23 -3.79
C LYS A 158 20.60 1.83 -3.76
N THR A 159 19.27 1.74 -3.75
CA THR A 159 18.54 0.45 -3.75
C THR A 159 18.68 -0.26 -5.10
N LEU A 160 18.62 0.46 -6.21
CA LEU A 160 18.85 -0.08 -7.56
C LEU A 160 20.30 -0.55 -7.77
N LEU A 161 21.28 0.19 -7.25
CA LEU A 161 22.68 -0.23 -7.22
C LEU A 161 22.87 -1.52 -6.41
N GLN A 162 22.20 -1.63 -5.26
CA GLN A 162 22.26 -2.85 -4.44
C GLN A 162 21.69 -4.07 -5.18
N LEU A 163 20.59 -3.88 -5.93
CA LEU A 163 19.94 -4.95 -6.70
C LEU A 163 20.72 -5.37 -7.95
N THR A 164 21.57 -4.50 -8.49
CA THR A 164 22.38 -4.77 -9.69
C THR A 164 23.77 -5.34 -9.37
N GLN A 165 24.21 -5.28 -8.10
CA GLN A 165 25.49 -5.85 -7.65
C GLN A 165 25.38 -7.31 -7.15
N ASP A 166 24.18 -7.84 -6.98
CA ASP A 166 23.91 -9.23 -6.54
C ASP A 166 23.49 -10.17 -7.71
N THR A 167 23.83 -9.83 -8.95
CA THR A 167 23.69 -10.71 -10.14
C THR A 167 25.06 -11.13 -10.63
#